data_AF-A0A7S2QUU0-F1
#
_entry.id   AF-A0A7S2QUU0-F1
#
_cell.length_a   1.000
_cell.length_b   1.000
_cell.length_c   1.000
_cell.angle_alpha   90.00
_cell.angle_beta   90.00
_cell.angle_gamma   90.00
#
_symmetry.space_group_name_H-M   'P 1'
#
loop_
_entity.id
_entity.type
_entity.pdbx_description
1 polymer ?
#
loop_
_entity_poly.entity_id
_entity_poly.type
_entity_poly.pdbx_seq_one_letter_code
_entity_poly.pdbx_strand_id
1 'polypeptide(L)'
;SAGTGCILAHLMGLGKTLQSITIVQAFLASHTGRLAMIVCPVNVLTNWKLEFSKWLDAEDRPKITLMSEQYRTNSDRMKALEKWKKRGGVLIIGFEMIRNLCDGKRVKGRQKEKFQTLLLEETDLVVVDEGHRIKNSKTGLAKVLNQMG
;
A
#
# COMPACT_ATOMS: atom_id res chain seq x y z
N SER A 1 -16.57 -11.34 9.04
CA SER A 1 -17.06 -9.96 9.20
C SER A 1 -16.57 -9.15 8.03
N ALA A 2 -17.46 -8.42 7.36
CA ALA A 2 -17.22 -7.78 6.07
C ALA A 2 -16.03 -6.81 6.12
N GLY A 3 -15.05 -7.01 5.24
CA GLY A 3 -13.88 -6.16 5.10
C GLY A 3 -14.25 -4.89 4.35
N THR A 4 -14.40 -3.77 5.05
CA THR A 4 -14.53 -2.44 4.45
C THR A 4 -13.15 -1.94 4.03
N GLY A 5 -12.67 -2.41 2.88
CA GLY A 5 -11.51 -1.82 2.21
C GLY A 5 -11.88 -0.45 1.65
N CYS A 6 -11.31 0.64 2.18
CA CYS A 6 -11.53 1.98 1.64
C CYS A 6 -10.44 2.32 0.61
N ILE A 7 -10.84 2.70 -0.62
CA ILE A 7 -9.91 3.18 -1.65
C ILE A 7 -9.98 4.70 -1.75
N LEU A 8 -8.88 5.38 -1.45
CA LEU A 8 -8.71 6.82 -1.64
C LEU A 8 -7.83 7.07 -2.89
N ALA A 9 -8.47 7.43 -4.01
CA ALA A 9 -7.77 7.77 -5.25
C ALA A 9 -7.75 9.30 -5.44
N HIS A 10 -6.56 9.90 -5.54
CA HIS A 10 -6.40 11.36 -5.67
C HIS A 10 -5.85 11.80 -7.04
N LEU A 11 -6.20 13.03 -7.48
CA LEU A 11 -5.69 13.74 -8.66
C LEU A 11 -4.89 15.01 -8.23
N MET A 12 -3.89 15.44 -9.02
CA MET A 12 -2.83 16.42 -8.67
C MET A 12 -3.30 17.84 -8.23
N GLY A 13 -2.49 18.54 -7.40
CA GLY A 13 -2.56 19.99 -7.06
C GLY A 13 -3.11 20.35 -5.66
N LEU A 14 -2.39 21.20 -4.90
CA LEU A 14 -2.71 21.80 -3.56
C LEU A 14 -2.75 20.83 -2.34
N GLY A 15 -1.59 20.39 -1.84
CA GLY A 15 -1.47 19.89 -0.44
C GLY A 15 -2.04 18.49 -0.10
N LYS A 16 -2.46 17.70 -1.11
CA LYS A 16 -3.10 16.39 -0.92
C LYS A 16 -2.25 15.31 -0.23
N THR A 17 -0.92 15.40 -0.27
CA THR A 17 -0.05 14.47 0.46
C THR A 17 -0.26 14.58 1.97
N LEU A 18 -0.33 15.81 2.49
CA LEU A 18 -0.63 16.05 3.90
C LEU A 18 -2.03 15.54 4.26
N GLN A 19 -3.04 15.83 3.44
CA GLN A 19 -4.40 15.33 3.66
C GLN A 19 -4.44 13.79 3.70
N SER A 20 -3.74 13.13 2.78
CA SER A 20 -3.64 11.67 2.75
C SER A 20 -2.94 11.12 4.00
N ILE A 21 -1.85 11.75 4.44
CA ILE A 21 -1.16 11.41 5.70
C ILE A 21 -2.10 11.58 6.89
N THR A 22 -2.84 12.69 6.96
CA THR A 22 -3.80 12.96 8.04
C THR A 22 -4.91 11.90 8.07
N ILE A 23 -5.46 11.51 6.92
CA ILE A 23 -6.49 10.47 6.84
C ILE A 23 -5.93 9.12 7.28
N VAL A 24 -4.76 8.72 6.77
CA VAL A 24 -4.09 7.47 7.17
C VAL A 24 -3.82 7.47 8.68
N GLN A 25 -3.36 8.59 9.23
CA GLN A 25 -3.09 8.72 10.65
C GLN A 25 -4.37 8.61 11.48
N ALA A 26 -5.42 9.35 11.11
CA ALA A 26 -6.71 9.30 11.80
C ALA A 26 -7.33 7.90 11.73
N PHE A 27 -7.21 7.21 10.59
CA PHE A 27 -7.65 5.84 10.41
C PHE A 27 -6.95 4.86 11.36
N LEU A 28 -5.63 4.95 11.47
CA LEU A 28 -4.84 4.10 12.36
C LEU A 28 -5.07 4.43 13.84
N ALA A 29 -5.17 5.73 14.19
CA ALA A 29 -5.37 6.19 15.57
C ALA A 29 -6.77 5.87 16.11
N SER A 30 -7.80 5.90 15.26
CA SER A 30 -9.18 5.55 15.63
C SER A 30 -9.41 4.05 15.82
N HIS A 31 -8.39 3.20 15.59
CA HIS A 31 -8.49 1.74 15.63
C HIS A 31 -9.54 1.17 14.66
N THR A 32 -9.96 1.94 13.65
CA THR A 32 -10.89 1.50 12.60
C THR A 32 -10.27 0.38 11.76
N GLY A 33 -8.94 0.39 11.61
CA GLY A 33 -8.15 -0.69 11.05
C GLY A 33 -6.68 -0.56 11.45
N ARG A 34 -5.86 -1.50 10.99
CA ARG A 34 -4.44 -1.61 11.37
C ARG A 34 -3.49 -1.58 10.19
N LEU A 35 -3.98 -1.85 8.99
CA LEU A 35 -3.17 -2.05 7.79
C LEU A 35 -3.58 -1.04 6.72
N ALA A 36 -2.73 -0.02 6.56
CA ALA A 36 -2.87 0.95 5.48
C ALA A 36 -1.81 0.70 4.41
N MET A 37 -2.19 0.79 3.14
CA MET A 37 -1.29 0.66 2.00
C MET A 37 -1.35 1.90 1.13
N ILE A 38 -0.19 2.42 0.74
CA ILE A 38 -0.02 3.51 -0.22
C ILE A 38 0.59 2.93 -1.49
N VAL A 39 -0.14 3.04 -2.59
CA VAL A 39 0.29 2.64 -3.92
C VAL A 39 0.68 3.89 -4.70
N CYS A 40 1.93 4.01 -5.11
CA CYS A 40 2.44 5.21 -5.80
C CYS A 40 3.49 4.88 -6.87
N PRO A 41 3.94 5.87 -7.66
CA PRO A 41 5.11 5.71 -8.52
C PRO A 41 6.37 5.32 -7.73
N VAL A 42 7.24 4.49 -8.32
CA VAL A 42 8.44 3.95 -7.63
C VAL A 42 9.41 5.06 -7.18
N ASN A 43 9.49 6.14 -7.96
CA ASN A 43 10.38 7.27 -7.71
C ASN A 43 9.94 8.16 -6.53
N VAL A 44 8.72 8.01 -6.03
CA VAL A 44 8.22 8.79 -4.89
C VAL A 44 8.04 7.98 -3.60
N LEU A 45 8.41 6.68 -3.61
CA LEU A 45 8.32 5.81 -2.43
C LEU A 45 9.02 6.41 -1.21
N THR A 46 10.27 6.84 -1.39
CA THR A 46 11.08 7.44 -0.33
C THR A 46 10.52 8.80 0.09
N ASN A 47 10.01 9.59 -0.86
CA ASN A 47 9.41 10.89 -0.57
C ASN A 47 8.20 10.74 0.35
N TRP A 48 7.32 9.76 0.12
CA TRP A 48 6.21 9.47 1.04
C TRP A 48 6.69 9.21 2.47
N LYS A 49 7.74 8.41 2.65
CA LYS A 49 8.33 8.16 3.98
C LYS A 49 8.86 9.46 4.62
N LEU A 50 9.48 10.34 3.83
CA LEU A 50 10.00 11.63 4.30
C LEU A 50 8.85 12.57 4.68
N GLU A 51 7.76 12.59 3.92
CA GLU A 51 6.58 13.41 4.23
C GLU A 51 5.93 12.97 5.54
N PHE A 52 5.75 11.66 5.80
CA PHE A 52 5.35 11.18 7.12
C PHE A 52 6.29 11.63 8.23
N SER A 53 7.59 11.76 7.92
CA SER A 53 8.59 12.19 8.91
C SER A 53 8.62 13.70 9.13
N LYS A 54 8.19 14.46 8.14
CA LYS A 54 8.08 15.91 8.17
C LYS A 54 6.83 16.38 8.92
N TRP A 55 5.71 15.67 8.75
CA TRP A 55 4.41 16.10 9.27
C TRP A 55 4.00 15.43 10.58
N LEU A 56 4.61 14.31 10.96
CA LEU A 56 4.31 13.61 12.20
C LEU A 56 5.56 13.45 13.07
N ASP A 57 5.39 13.76 14.35
CA ASP A 57 6.38 13.50 15.38
C ASP A 57 6.65 12.00 15.54
N ALA A 58 7.79 11.65 16.11
CA ALA A 58 8.24 10.26 16.18
C ALA A 58 7.28 9.35 16.97
N GLU A 59 6.57 9.90 17.95
CA GLU A 59 5.64 9.17 18.82
C GLU A 59 4.32 8.84 18.10
N ASP A 60 3.82 9.77 17.29
CA ASP A 60 2.58 9.61 16.54
C ASP A 60 2.78 8.88 15.20
N ARG A 61 4.03 8.82 14.71
CA ARG A 61 4.31 8.29 13.38
C ARG A 61 3.98 6.80 13.28
N PRO A 62 3.20 6.39 12.27
CA PRO A 62 2.93 4.99 12.08
C PRO A 62 4.19 4.25 11.63
N LYS A 63 4.19 2.95 11.90
CA LYS A 63 5.28 2.06 11.49
C LYS A 63 5.25 1.89 9.96
N ILE A 64 6.21 2.49 9.26
CA ILE A 64 6.30 2.42 7.80
C ILE A 64 7.10 1.19 7.36
N THR A 65 6.61 0.48 6.35
CA THR A 65 7.28 -0.58 5.60
C THR A 65 7.41 -0.13 4.15
N LEU A 66 8.63 0.03 3.65
CA LEU A 66 8.89 0.43 2.26
C LEU A 66 9.15 -0.80 1.40
N MET A 67 8.23 -1.15 0.51
CA MET A 67 8.41 -2.22 -0.47
C MET A 67 9.21 -1.70 -1.66
N SER A 68 10.52 -1.56 -1.45
CA SER A 68 11.49 -1.11 -2.46
C SER A 68 12.41 -2.25 -2.93
N GLU A 69 13.41 -1.90 -3.75
CA GLU A 69 14.42 -2.82 -4.29
C GLU A 69 15.33 -3.46 -3.24
N GLN A 70 15.31 -2.99 -1.99
CA GLN A 70 16.03 -3.61 -0.87
C GLN A 70 15.63 -5.07 -0.65
N TYR A 71 14.40 -5.44 -1.03
CA TYR A 71 13.95 -6.82 -1.04
C TYR A 71 14.25 -7.44 -2.40
N ARG A 72 15.34 -8.20 -2.48
CA ARG A 72 15.84 -8.79 -3.73
C ARG A 72 14.98 -9.97 -4.20
N THR A 73 14.51 -10.81 -3.28
CA THR A 73 13.74 -12.02 -3.61
C THR A 73 12.26 -11.91 -3.23
N ASN A 74 11.40 -12.72 -3.85
CA ASN A 74 10.00 -12.81 -3.44
C ASN A 74 9.84 -13.36 -2.02
N SER A 75 10.77 -14.19 -1.55
CA SER A 75 10.78 -14.68 -0.17
C SER A 75 11.04 -13.54 0.82
N ASP A 76 11.94 -12.60 0.52
CA ASP A 76 12.19 -11.42 1.35
C ASP A 76 10.98 -10.49 1.38
N ARG A 77 10.35 -10.29 0.23
CA ARG A 77 9.11 -9.50 0.10
C ARG A 77 7.98 -10.12 0.92
N MET A 78 7.81 -11.45 0.86
CA MET A 78 6.81 -12.16 1.65
C MET A 78 7.05 -11.99 3.14
N LYS A 79 8.29 -12.17 3.62
CA LYS A 79 8.66 -11.95 5.03
C LYS A 79 8.38 -10.51 5.47
N ALA A 80 8.65 -9.52 4.61
CA ALA A 80 8.36 -8.12 4.90
C ALA A 80 6.85 -7.85 5.04
N LEU A 81 6.03 -8.45 4.17
CA LEU A 81 4.57 -8.33 4.25
C LEU A 81 4.00 -9.03 5.48
N GLU A 82 4.46 -10.23 5.82
CA GLU A 82 4.04 -10.93 7.04
C GLU A 82 4.40 -10.13 8.29
N LYS A 83 5.60 -9.52 8.30
CA LYS A 83 6.02 -8.62 9.38
C LYS A 83 5.14 -7.38 9.45
N TRP A 84 4.78 -6.79 8.32
CA TRP A 84 3.86 -5.65 8.27
C TRP A 84 2.47 -6.03 8.79
N LYS A 85 1.87 -7.13 8.31
CA LYS A 85 0.59 -7.67 8.82
C LYS A 85 0.60 -7.82 10.33
N LYS A 86 1.62 -8.50 10.88
CA LYS A 86 1.73 -8.73 12.32
C LYS A 86 1.86 -7.43 13.11
N ARG A 87 2.64 -6.49 12.59
CA ARG A 87 3.02 -5.24 13.27
C ARG A 87 1.97 -4.13 13.15
N GLY A 88 1.17 -4.12 12.09
CA GLY A 88 0.36 -2.97 11.71
C GLY A 88 1.18 -1.82 11.10
N GLY A 89 0.47 -0.78 10.69
CA GLY A 89 1.03 0.47 10.15
C GLY A 89 0.89 0.58 8.63
N VAL A 90 1.81 1.31 8.02
CA VAL A 90 1.72 1.72 6.62
C VAL A 90 2.68 0.91 5.75
N LEU A 91 2.17 0.27 4.70
CA LEU A 91 2.95 -0.28 3.59
C LEU A 91 2.99 0.74 2.45
N ILE A 92 4.17 1.07 1.95
CA ILE A 92 4.31 1.90 0.75
C ILE A 92 4.88 1.02 -0.35
N ILE A 93 4.17 0.89 -1.48
CA ILE A 93 4.49 -0.04 -2.55
C ILE A 93 4.32 0.62 -3.93
N GLY A 94 5.23 0.27 -4.85
CA GLY A 94 5.16 0.76 -6.23
C GLY A 94 4.09 0.05 -7.04
N PHE A 95 3.48 0.76 -8.01
CA PHE A 95 2.52 0.19 -8.96
C PHE A 95 2.99 -1.10 -9.64
N GLU A 96 4.24 -1.13 -10.10
CA GLU A 96 4.78 -2.31 -10.77
C GLU A 96 5.00 -3.48 -9.82
N MET A 97 5.39 -3.18 -8.57
CA MET A 97 5.66 -4.20 -7.57
C MET A 97 4.38 -4.95 -7.20
N ILE A 98 3.31 -4.23 -6.86
CA ILE A 98 2.02 -4.87 -6.54
C ILE A 98 1.49 -5.70 -7.73
N ARG A 99 1.61 -5.18 -8.96
CA ARG A 99 1.25 -5.94 -10.18
C ARG A 99 2.10 -7.21 -10.32
N ASN A 100 3.41 -7.11 -10.11
CA ASN A 100 4.31 -8.25 -10.25
C ASN A 100 4.07 -9.33 -9.18
N LEU A 101 3.68 -8.93 -7.96
CA LEU A 101 3.39 -9.85 -6.87
C LEU A 101 2.00 -10.51 -7.02
N CYS A 102 1.00 -9.76 -7.47
CA CYS A 102 -0.39 -10.24 -7.56
C CYS A 102 -0.75 -10.85 -8.92
N ASP A 103 -0.06 -10.49 -10.00
CA ASP A 103 -0.37 -10.96 -11.36
C ASP A 103 0.87 -11.29 -12.22
N GLY A 104 2.08 -11.15 -11.67
CA GLY A 104 3.30 -11.45 -12.41
C GLY A 104 3.52 -12.95 -12.65
N LYS A 105 4.06 -13.31 -13.82
CA LYS A 105 4.39 -14.70 -14.20
C LYS A 105 5.47 -15.35 -13.32
N ARG A 106 6.24 -14.53 -12.58
CA ARG A 106 7.36 -14.97 -11.72
C ARG A 106 6.91 -15.50 -10.35
N VAL A 107 5.66 -15.27 -9.96
CA VAL A 107 5.06 -15.76 -8.72
C VAL A 107 3.96 -16.74 -9.09
N LYS A 108 4.01 -17.96 -8.53
CA LYS A 108 3.09 -19.05 -8.91
C LYS A 108 2.49 -19.76 -7.69
N GLY A 109 1.35 -20.40 -7.91
CA GLY A 109 0.65 -21.24 -6.94
C GLY A 109 0.40 -20.52 -5.61
N ARG A 110 0.58 -21.24 -4.51
CA ARG A 110 0.32 -20.78 -3.15
C ARG A 110 1.04 -19.48 -2.76
N GLN A 111 2.20 -19.20 -3.34
CA GLN A 111 2.91 -17.95 -3.07
C GLN A 111 2.15 -16.74 -3.66
N LYS A 112 1.58 -16.89 -4.87
CA LYS A 112 0.78 -15.85 -5.54
C LYS A 112 -0.49 -15.56 -4.74
N GLU A 113 -1.22 -16.61 -4.37
CA GLU A 113 -2.42 -16.52 -3.53
C GLU A 113 -2.12 -15.78 -2.23
N LYS A 114 -1.02 -16.12 -1.54
CA LYS A 114 -0.65 -15.45 -0.29
C LYS A 114 -0.34 -13.96 -0.48
N PHE A 115 0.30 -13.56 -1.57
CA PHE A 115 0.49 -12.14 -1.89
C PHE A 115 -0.85 -11.44 -2.15
N GLN A 116 -1.76 -12.09 -2.88
CA GLN A 116 -3.09 -11.55 -3.17
C GLN A 116 -3.89 -11.37 -1.88
N THR A 117 -3.97 -12.39 -1.02
CA THR A 117 -4.66 -12.27 0.28
C THR A 117 -4.07 -11.14 1.12
N LEU A 118 -2.74 -11.09 1.29
CA LEU A 118 -2.09 -10.07 2.12
C LEU A 118 -2.27 -8.63 1.60
N LEU A 119 -2.25 -8.44 0.28
CA LEU A 119 -2.27 -7.10 -0.32
C LEU A 119 -3.69 -6.64 -0.63
N LEU A 120 -4.58 -7.55 -1.00
CA LEU A 120 -5.89 -7.23 -1.59
C LEU A 120 -7.07 -7.50 -0.66
N GLU A 121 -6.98 -8.52 0.18
CA GLU A 121 -8.10 -8.93 1.05
C GLU A 121 -7.91 -8.47 2.50
N GLU A 122 -6.67 -8.47 2.98
CA GLU A 122 -6.35 -8.17 4.38
C GLU A 122 -5.92 -6.72 4.63
N THR A 123 -5.85 -5.89 3.59
CA THR A 123 -5.55 -4.46 3.74
C THR A 123 -6.83 -3.69 4.07
N ASP A 124 -6.80 -2.86 5.12
CA ASP A 124 -7.99 -2.14 5.59
C ASP A 124 -8.19 -0.79 4.86
N LEU A 125 -7.10 -0.11 4.50
CA LEU A 125 -7.13 1.19 3.82
C LEU A 125 -6.11 1.21 2.67
N VAL A 126 -6.55 1.63 1.49
CA VAL A 126 -5.68 1.78 0.31
C VAL A 126 -5.73 3.22 -0.19
N VAL A 127 -4.59 3.87 -0.20
CA VAL A 127 -4.39 5.18 -0.82
C VAL A 127 -3.66 4.97 -2.14
N VAL A 128 -4.21 5.50 -3.23
CA VAL A 128 -3.56 5.47 -4.53
C VAL A 128 -3.18 6.87 -4.98
N ASP A 129 -1.87 7.10 -5.02
CA ASP A 129 -1.26 8.30 -5.54
C ASP A 129 -1.26 8.26 -7.07
N GLU A 130 -1.57 9.36 -7.75
CA GLU A 130 -1.76 9.40 -9.21
C GLU A 130 -2.78 8.39 -9.75
N GLY A 131 -3.96 8.35 -9.13
CA GLY A 131 -5.01 7.37 -9.44
C GLY A 131 -5.48 7.36 -10.89
N HIS A 132 -5.24 8.44 -11.65
CA HIS A 132 -5.50 8.47 -13.09
C HIS A 132 -4.69 7.41 -13.87
N ARG A 133 -3.50 7.00 -13.37
CA ARG A 133 -2.69 5.95 -13.97
C ARG A 133 -3.33 4.56 -13.86
N ILE A 134 -4.24 4.39 -12.90
CA ILE A 134 -5.03 3.15 -12.74
C ILE A 134 -5.96 2.95 -13.95
N LYS A 135 -6.63 4.03 -14.40
CA LYS A 135 -7.59 3.97 -15.51
C LYS A 135 -6.94 3.60 -16.86
N ASN A 136 -5.70 4.04 -17.08
CA ASN A 136 -4.95 3.71 -18.30
C ASN A 136 -4.21 2.36 -18.23
N SER A 137 -4.01 1.80 -17.03
CA SER A 137 -3.42 0.48 -16.81
C SER A 137 -4.48 -0.61 -16.93
N LYS A 138 -4.98 -0.83 -18.15
CA LYS A 138 -6.14 -1.69 -18.47
C LYS A 138 -6.10 -3.16 -18.00
N THR A 139 -5.06 -3.69 -17.34
CA THR A 139 -4.95 -5.17 -17.24
C THR A 139 -4.54 -5.78 -15.91
N GLY A 140 -3.83 -5.08 -15.02
CA GLY A 140 -3.31 -5.67 -13.77
C GLY A 140 -3.77 -4.95 -12.52
N LEU A 141 -3.38 -3.69 -12.36
CA LEU A 141 -3.62 -2.93 -11.12
C LEU A 141 -5.10 -2.63 -10.89
N ALA A 142 -5.85 -2.23 -11.92
CA ALA A 142 -7.28 -1.99 -11.80
C ALA A 142 -8.06 -3.28 -11.44
N LYS A 143 -7.65 -4.44 -11.97
CA LYS A 143 -8.24 -5.74 -11.57
C LYS A 143 -7.92 -6.06 -10.11
N VAL A 144 -6.67 -5.87 -9.72
CA VAL A 144 -6.15 -6.10 -8.38
C VAL A 144 -6.83 -5.18 -7.35
N LEU A 145 -7.11 -3.92 -7.72
CA LEU A 145 -7.83 -2.97 -6.88
C LEU A 145 -9.35 -3.22 -6.86
N ASN A 146 -9.95 -3.63 -7.99
CA ASN A 146 -11.36 -4.02 -8.03
C ASN A 146 -11.66 -5.28 -7.20
N GLN A 147 -10.64 -6.09 -6.89
CA GLN A 147 -10.76 -7.25 -5.99
C GLN A 147 -10.73 -6.88 -4.50
N MET A 148 -10.44 -5.62 -4.16
CA MET A 148 -10.42 -5.13 -2.78
C MET A 148 -11.80 -4.62 -2.31
N GLY A 149 -12.81 -4.63 -3.19
CA GLY A 149 -14.16 -4.12 -2.93
C GLY A 149 -15.22 -5.22 -2.91
#